data_AF-A0A8I1IP81-F1
#
_entry.id   AF-A0A8I1IP81-F1
#
_cell.length_a   1.000
_cell.length_b   1.000
_cell.length_c   1.000
_cell.angle_alpha   90.00
_cell.angle_beta   90.00
_cell.angle_gamma   90.00
#
_symmetry.space_group_name_H-M   'P 1'
#
loop_
_entity.id
_entity.type
_entity.pdbx_description
1 polymer ?
#
loop_
_entity_poly.entity_id
_entity_poly.type
_entity_poly.pdbx_seq_one_letter_code
_entity_poly.pdbx_strand_id
1 'polypeptide(L)'
;MFVPMTVPRPAAWPRPPAALPHAWLDRPPDGARVAVAGLVTVRQRPGTAKGVIFLTLEDETGVANVVVWAKTYERFRRPVIAGRLLRVTGRLERQSGIAHVIADRIEDLSWLLGTLTRPLARDEACKAGDQP
;
A
#
# COMPACT_ATOMS: atom_id res chain seq x y z
N MET A 1 24.09 19.71 -35.79
CA MET A 1 22.64 19.57 -35.55
C MET A 1 22.48 18.77 -34.25
N PHE A 2 22.21 19.44 -33.14
CA PHE A 2 22.04 18.77 -31.84
C PHE A 2 20.61 18.22 -31.77
N VAL A 3 20.47 16.89 -31.73
CA VAL A 3 19.21 16.24 -31.39
C VAL A 3 19.11 16.30 -29.86
N PRO A 4 18.10 16.96 -29.25
CA PRO A 4 17.94 16.89 -27.82
C PRO A 4 17.64 15.44 -27.47
N MET A 5 18.51 14.82 -26.67
CA MET A 5 18.19 13.55 -26.02
C MET A 5 16.93 13.79 -25.21
N THR A 6 15.81 13.23 -25.67
CA THR A 6 14.59 13.16 -24.90
C THR A 6 14.93 12.46 -23.59
N VAL A 7 14.99 13.22 -22.50
CA VAL A 7 15.08 12.65 -21.15
C VAL A 7 13.93 11.64 -21.07
N PRO A 8 14.21 10.33 -20.85
CA PRO A 8 13.16 9.34 -20.81
C PRO A 8 12.18 9.78 -19.72
N ARG A 9 10.91 9.96 -20.10
CA ARG A 9 9.83 10.27 -19.17
C ARG A 9 9.86 9.14 -18.13
N PRO A 10 10.12 9.41 -16.83
CA PRO A 10 10.21 8.34 -15.84
C PRO A 10 8.94 7.49 -15.94
N ALA A 11 9.12 6.16 -15.97
CA ALA A 11 8.05 5.21 -16.17
C ALA A 11 6.82 5.60 -15.32
N ALA A 12 5.67 5.76 -15.98
CA ALA A 12 4.46 6.23 -15.32
C ALA A 12 4.12 5.26 -14.16
N TRP A 13 4.19 5.75 -12.94
CA TRP A 13 3.84 5.00 -11.74
C TRP A 13 2.48 5.48 -11.19
N PRO A 14 1.67 4.60 -10.57
CA PRO A 14 0.35 4.94 -10.04
C PRO A 14 0.38 6.12 -9.06
N ARG A 15 -0.41 7.16 -9.32
CA ARG A 15 -0.55 8.29 -8.40
C ARG A 15 -1.71 8.07 -7.43
N PRO A 16 -1.62 8.58 -6.18
CA PRO A 16 -2.76 8.57 -5.27
C PRO A 16 -4.04 9.11 -5.94
N PRO A 17 -5.19 8.45 -5.75
CA PRO A 17 -5.46 7.38 -4.78
C PRO A 17 -5.03 5.97 -5.21
N ALA A 18 -4.59 5.76 -6.45
CA ALA A 18 -4.17 4.44 -6.93
C ALA A 18 -2.93 3.94 -6.18
N ALA A 19 -2.96 2.68 -5.76
CA ALA A 19 -1.87 2.07 -5.03
C ALA A 19 -0.71 1.71 -5.98
N LEU A 20 0.50 2.09 -5.58
CA LEU A 20 1.76 1.69 -6.14
C LEU A 20 2.13 0.31 -5.57
N PRO A 21 2.33 -0.72 -6.40
CA PRO A 21 2.83 -2.01 -5.96
C PRO A 21 4.22 -1.88 -5.32
N HIS A 22 4.52 -2.71 -4.32
CA HIS A 22 5.83 -2.72 -3.67
C HIS A 22 6.99 -2.82 -4.68
N ALA A 23 6.89 -3.71 -5.68
CA ALA A 23 7.95 -3.90 -6.69
C ALA A 23 8.29 -2.64 -7.50
N TRP A 24 7.45 -1.60 -7.45
CA TRP A 24 7.66 -0.34 -8.17
C TRP A 24 8.00 0.82 -7.23
N LEU A 25 8.28 0.55 -5.95
CA LEU A 25 8.70 1.58 -5.00
C LEU A 25 10.03 2.23 -5.36
N ASP A 26 10.79 1.72 -6.34
CA ASP A 26 12.01 2.31 -6.90
C ASP A 26 11.74 3.41 -7.95
N ARG A 27 10.55 3.42 -8.58
CA ARG A 27 10.24 4.35 -9.69
C ARG A 27 9.95 5.80 -9.27
N PRO A 28 9.17 6.07 -8.21
CA PRO A 28 8.95 7.44 -7.77
C PRO A 28 10.26 8.08 -7.29
N PRO A 29 10.48 9.38 -7.58
CA PRO A 29 11.57 10.11 -6.96
C PRO A 29 11.38 10.20 -5.45
N ASP A 30 12.47 10.42 -4.72
CA ASP A 30 12.41 10.67 -3.28
C ASP A 30 11.54 11.90 -2.97
N GLY A 31 10.79 11.86 -1.87
CA GLY A 31 9.79 12.86 -1.51
C GLY A 31 8.48 12.79 -2.31
N ALA A 32 8.35 11.91 -3.30
CA ALA A 32 7.13 11.79 -4.08
C ALA A 32 5.95 11.34 -3.24
N ARG A 33 4.77 11.90 -3.52
CA ARG A 33 3.52 11.48 -2.89
C ARG A 33 2.99 10.19 -3.53
N VAL A 34 2.99 9.10 -2.79
CA VAL A 34 2.59 7.75 -3.22
C VAL A 34 1.40 7.26 -2.39
N ALA A 35 0.70 6.25 -2.90
CA ALA A 35 -0.19 5.44 -2.09
C ALA A 35 0.26 3.99 -2.19
N VAL A 36 0.29 3.27 -1.08
CA VAL A 36 0.52 1.82 -1.04
C VAL A 36 -0.70 1.16 -0.42
N ALA A 37 -1.01 -0.07 -0.81
CA ALA A 37 -2.07 -0.84 -0.20
C ALA A 37 -1.59 -2.27 0.04
N GLY A 38 -1.95 -2.82 1.19
CA GLY A 38 -1.49 -4.16 1.56
C GLY A 38 -2.04 -4.62 2.90
N LEU A 39 -1.89 -5.92 3.15
CA LEU A 39 -2.23 -6.55 4.42
C LEU A 39 -1.27 -6.07 5.50
N VAL A 40 -1.78 -5.74 6.67
CA VAL A 40 -0.93 -5.37 7.80
C VAL A 40 -0.36 -6.64 8.41
N THR A 41 0.96 -6.81 8.33
CA THR A 41 1.66 -7.96 8.91
C THR A 41 2.36 -7.63 10.22
N VAL A 42 2.85 -6.40 10.38
CA VAL A 42 3.55 -5.96 11.58
C VAL A 42 3.07 -4.58 12.04
N ARG A 43 2.97 -4.41 13.37
CA ARG A 43 2.79 -3.13 14.05
C ARG A 43 3.82 -3.01 15.17
N GLN A 44 4.71 -2.03 15.08
CA GLN A 44 5.73 -1.79 16.10
C GLN A 44 5.62 -0.36 16.63
N ARG A 45 5.71 -0.23 17.95
CA ARG A 45 5.78 1.06 18.65
C ARG A 45 6.96 1.02 19.62
N PRO A 46 8.17 1.39 19.17
CA PRO A 46 9.34 1.39 20.03
C PRO A 46 9.12 2.32 21.23
N GLY A 47 9.42 1.85 22.45
CA GLY A 47 9.24 2.66 23.67
C GLY A 47 10.09 3.93 23.71
N THR A 48 11.16 3.98 22.92
CA THR A 48 12.13 5.08 22.85
C THR A 48 11.83 6.09 21.73
N ALA A 49 10.94 5.78 20.79
CA ALA A 49 10.60 6.67 19.69
C ALA A 49 9.39 7.53 20.07
N LYS A 50 9.52 8.86 19.99
CA LYS A 50 8.53 9.91 20.37
C LYS A 50 7.15 9.76 19.70
N GLY A 51 6.38 8.74 20.06
CA GLY A 51 5.05 8.46 19.51
C GLY A 51 5.05 7.97 18.05
N VAL A 52 6.15 7.39 17.57
CA VAL A 52 6.24 6.82 16.20
C VAL A 52 5.74 5.39 16.20
N ILE A 53 4.95 5.05 15.18
CA ILE A 53 4.51 3.68 14.92
C ILE A 53 5.02 3.27 13.54
N PHE A 54 5.58 2.07 13.46
CA PHE A 54 5.98 1.43 12.22
C PHE A 54 4.95 0.37 11.85
N LEU A 55 4.47 0.44 10.61
CA LEU A 55 3.62 -0.58 10.02
C LEU A 55 4.36 -1.24 8.87
N THR A 56 4.18 -2.55 8.72
CA THR A 56 4.57 -3.28 7.52
C THR A 56 3.30 -3.71 6.79
N LEU A 57 3.18 -3.29 5.53
CA LEU A 57 2.11 -3.68 4.64
C LEU A 57 2.65 -4.66 3.60
N GLU A 58 1.95 -5.75 3.35
CA GLU A 58 2.33 -6.76 2.37
C GLU A 58 1.33 -6.80 1.22
N ASP A 59 1.84 -6.75 0.00
CA ASP A 59 1.13 -7.07 -1.23
C ASP A 59 1.79 -8.29 -1.91
N GLU A 60 1.24 -8.74 -3.04
CA GLU A 60 1.77 -9.90 -3.77
C GLU A 60 3.18 -9.70 -4.33
N THR A 61 3.68 -8.47 -4.33
CA THR A 61 4.99 -8.09 -4.87
C THR A 61 6.04 -7.81 -3.80
N GLY A 62 5.65 -7.70 -2.52
CA GLY A 62 6.55 -7.60 -1.38
C GLY A 62 6.02 -6.73 -0.22
N VAL A 63 6.95 -6.19 0.58
CA VAL A 63 6.65 -5.51 1.85
C VAL A 63 6.95 -4.01 1.83
N ALA A 64 5.94 -3.18 2.03
CA ALA A 64 6.08 -1.73 2.17
C ALA A 64 6.20 -1.34 3.65
N ASN A 65 7.27 -0.60 3.99
CA ASN A 65 7.47 -0.04 5.32
C ASN A 65 6.77 1.33 5.41
N VAL A 66 5.92 1.49 6.42
CA VAL A 66 5.16 2.73 6.64
C VAL A 66 5.52 3.30 8.00
N VAL A 67 5.84 4.58 8.03
CA VAL A 67 6.09 5.34 9.26
C VAL A 67 4.89 6.22 9.56
N VAL A 68 4.33 6.06 10.76
CA VAL A 68 3.18 6.82 11.24
C VAL A 68 3.63 7.65 12.44
N TRP A 69 3.72 8.97 12.24
CA TRP A 69 4.02 9.92 13.30
C TRP A 69 2.82 10.11 14.23
N ALA A 70 3.08 10.55 15.47
CA ALA A 70 2.06 10.73 16.52
C ALA A 70 0.81 11.49 16.04
N LYS A 71 1.01 12.62 15.35
CA LYS A 71 -0.08 13.44 14.81
C LYS A 71 -0.95 12.70 13.79
N THR A 72 -0.34 11.91 12.91
CA THR A 72 -1.08 11.08 11.93
C THR A 72 -1.80 9.94 12.67
N TYR A 73 -1.13 9.30 13.64
CA TYR A 73 -1.73 8.24 14.44
C TYR A 73 -2.95 8.72 15.22
N GLU A 74 -2.89 9.88 15.88
CA GLU A 74 -4.01 10.47 16.61
C GLU A 74 -5.23 10.67 15.69
N ARG A 75 -5.00 11.12 14.45
CA ARG A 75 -6.05 11.30 13.46
C ARG A 75 -6.63 9.98 12.92
N PHE A 76 -5.79 8.96 12.76
CA PHE A 76 -6.15 7.68 12.13
C PHE A 76 -6.04 6.49 13.09
N ARG A 77 -6.35 6.71 14.38
CA ARG A 77 -6.13 5.73 15.45
C ARG A 77 -6.79 4.38 15.18
N ARG A 78 -8.05 4.38 14.71
CA ARG A 78 -8.81 3.15 14.43
C ARG A 78 -8.16 2.31 13.30
N PRO A 79 -7.92 2.84 12.08
CA PRO A 79 -7.19 2.11 11.05
C PRO A 79 -5.82 1.59 11.49
N VAL A 80 -5.05 2.37 12.25
CA VAL A 80 -3.71 2.00 12.70
C VAL A 80 -3.71 0.91 13.77
N ILE A 81 -4.76 0.78 14.58
CA ILE A 81 -4.83 -0.29 15.60
C ILE A 81 -5.45 -1.55 15.00
N ALA A 82 -6.58 -1.42 14.32
CA ALA A 82 -7.47 -2.55 14.02
C ALA A 82 -7.50 -2.95 12.53
N GLY A 83 -7.01 -2.10 11.62
CA GLY A 83 -7.05 -2.39 10.19
C GLY A 83 -6.25 -3.64 9.84
N ARG A 84 -6.81 -4.50 9.00
CA ARG A 84 -6.14 -5.71 8.48
C ARG A 84 -5.67 -5.53 7.05
N LEU A 85 -6.40 -4.74 6.27
CA LEU A 85 -6.02 -4.28 4.94
C LEU A 85 -6.06 -2.76 4.94
N LEU A 86 -4.94 -2.11 4.63
CA LEU A 86 -4.84 -0.66 4.66
C LEU A 86 -4.42 -0.12 3.30
N ARG A 87 -4.93 1.06 2.95
CA ARG A 87 -4.31 1.94 1.96
C ARG A 87 -3.71 3.14 2.65
N VAL A 88 -2.42 3.36 2.48
CA VAL A 88 -1.67 4.45 3.07
C VAL A 88 -1.21 5.37 1.97
N THR A 89 -1.64 6.63 2.02
CA THR A 89 -1.09 7.71 1.18
C THR A 89 -0.09 8.51 2.00
N GLY A 90 1.07 8.77 1.42
CA GLY A 90 2.17 9.41 2.11
C GLY A 90 3.27 9.89 1.19
N ARG A 91 4.39 10.31 1.78
CA ARG A 91 5.61 10.67 1.05
C ARG A 91 6.57 9.50 1.07
N LEU A 92 7.18 9.21 -0.06
CA LEU A 92 8.25 8.24 -0.16
C LEU A 92 9.55 8.87 0.37
N GLU A 93 10.22 8.22 1.30
CA GLU A 93 11.55 8.58 1.79
C GLU A 93 12.48 7.38 1.65
N ARG A 94 13.67 7.61 1.09
CA ARG A 94 14.71 6.57 0.99
C ARG A 94 15.83 6.85 1.97
N GLN A 95 16.08 5.91 2.87
CA GLN A 95 17.19 5.94 3.79
C GLN A 95 18.03 4.68 3.61
N SER A 96 19.33 4.86 3.28
CA SER A 96 20.26 3.74 3.08
C SER A 96 19.77 2.67 2.09
N GLY A 97 19.07 3.10 1.03
CA GLY A 97 18.51 2.21 0.00
C GLY A 97 17.15 1.58 0.35
N ILE A 98 16.65 1.76 1.58
CA ILE A 98 15.36 1.24 2.02
C ILE A 98 14.29 2.31 1.83
N ALA A 99 13.18 1.94 1.20
CA ALA A 99 12.03 2.81 1.00
C ALA A 99 11.08 2.78 2.21
N HIS A 100 10.71 3.96 2.69
CA HIS A 100 9.69 4.17 3.71
C HIS A 100 8.60 5.10 3.18
N VAL A 101 7.34 4.80 3.50
CA VAL A 101 6.21 5.71 3.23
C VAL A 101 5.85 6.43 4.52
N ILE A 102 6.11 7.73 4.57
CA ILE A 102 5.71 8.59 5.67
C ILE A 102 4.22 8.90 5.53
N ALA A 103 3.41 8.37 6.44
CA ALA A 103 1.96 8.39 6.32
C ALA A 103 1.36 9.80 6.54
N ASP A 104 0.56 10.26 5.56
CA ASP A 104 -0.27 11.46 5.64
C ASP A 104 -1.76 11.12 5.80
N ARG A 105 -2.21 10.03 5.16
CA ARG A 105 -3.60 9.54 5.20
C ARG A 105 -3.62 8.02 5.23
N ILE A 106 -4.47 7.46 6.09
CA ILE A 106 -4.62 6.02 6.27
C ILE A 106 -6.11 5.67 6.12
N GLU A 107 -6.39 4.71 5.24
CA GLU A 107 -7.74 4.26 4.93
C GLU A 107 -7.85 2.77 5.22
N ASP A 108 -8.85 2.41 6.02
CA ASP A 108 -9.15 1.01 6.36
C ASP A 108 -9.97 0.38 5.23
N LEU A 109 -9.36 -0.60 4.56
CA LEU A 109 -9.96 -1.37 3.48
C LEU A 109 -10.36 -2.79 3.93
N SER A 110 -10.33 -3.07 5.24
CA SER A 110 -10.60 -4.41 5.79
C SER A 110 -11.97 -4.97 5.43
N TRP A 111 -12.92 -4.12 5.05
CA TRP A 111 -14.22 -4.53 4.54
C TRP A 111 -14.12 -5.32 3.23
N LEU A 112 -13.11 -5.06 2.38
CA LEU A 112 -12.86 -5.82 1.15
C LEU A 112 -12.53 -7.28 1.45
N LEU A 113 -11.88 -7.57 2.57
CA LEU A 113 -11.55 -8.95 2.96
C LEU A 113 -12.82 -9.79 3.20
N GLY A 114 -13.92 -9.18 3.64
CA GLY A 114 -15.20 -9.85 3.80
C GLY A 114 -15.86 -10.24 2.47
N THR A 115 -15.40 -9.69 1.34
CA THR A 115 -15.89 -10.07 0.00
C THR A 115 -15.23 -11.34 -0.52
N LEU A 116 -14.04 -11.69 -0.01
CA LEU A 116 -13.29 -12.89 -0.40
C LEU A 116 -13.92 -14.19 0.11
N THR A 117 -14.74 -14.11 1.17
CA THR A 117 -15.47 -15.26 1.72
C THR A 117 -16.78 -15.54 1.00
N ARG A 118 -17.19 -14.68 0.06
CA ARG A 118 -18.36 -14.97 -0.77
C ARG A 118 -17.95 -16.08 -1.76
N PRO A 119 -18.71 -17.19 -1.85
CA PRO A 119 -18.50 -18.15 -2.92
C PRO A 119 -18.48 -17.40 -4.24
N LEU A 120 -17.41 -17.56 -5.02
CA LEU A 120 -17.45 -17.15 -6.42
C LEU A 120 -18.62 -17.94 -7.02
N ALA A 121 -19.64 -17.25 -7.53
CA ALA A 121 -20.70 -17.89 -8.29
C ALA A 121 -20.10 -18.40 -9.62
N ARG A 122 -19.32 -19.47 -9.52
CA ARG A 122 -18.75 -20.27 -10.59
C ARG A 122 -18.90 -21.68 -10.10
N ASP A 123 -20.02 -22.28 -10.48
CA ASP A 123 -20.19 -23.73 -10.74
C ASP A 123 -21.66 -24.18 -10.96
N GLU A 124 -22.59 -23.28 -11.33
CA GLU A 124 -23.94 -23.69 -11.76
C GLU A 124 -24.14 -23.70 -13.29
N ALA A 125 -23.19 -23.20 -14.08
CA ALA A 125 -23.33 -23.12 -15.53
C ALA A 125 -22.79 -24.33 -16.31
N CYS A 126 -22.11 -25.30 -15.65
CA CYS A 126 -21.53 -26.48 -16.32
C CYS A 126 -22.33 -27.78 -16.14
N LYS A 127 -23.48 -27.76 -15.44
CA LYS A 127 -24.33 -28.96 -15.23
C LYS A 127 -25.65 -28.96 -16.00
N ALA A 128 -25.83 -28.07 -16.98
CA ALA A 128 -26.96 -28.14 -17.92
C ALA A 128 -26.49 -28.81 -19.22
N GLY A 129 -26.18 -30.11 -19.13
CA GLY A 129 -25.64 -30.84 -20.28
C GLY A 129 -25.37 -32.31 -20.02
N ASP A 130 -26.21 -32.97 -19.22
CA ASP A 130 -26.38 -34.42 -19.34
C ASP A 130 -27.67 -34.85 -18.64
N GLN A 131 -28.70 -35.12 -19.44
CA GLN A 131 -29.87 -35.84 -18.95
C GLN A 131 -30.30 -36.80 -20.08
N PRO A 132 -30.19 -38.13 -19.87
CA PRO A 132 -30.73 -39.11 -20.81
C PRO A 132 -32.26 -39.16 -20.79
#